data_AF-A0A966U4I1-F1
#
_entry.id   AF-A0A966U4I1-F1
#
_cell.length_a   1.000
_cell.length_b   1.000
_cell.length_c   1.000
_cell.angle_alpha   90.00
_cell.angle_beta   90.00
_cell.angle_gamma   90.00
#
_symmetry.space_group_name_H-M   'P 1'
#
loop_
_entity.id
_entity.type
_entity.pdbx_description
1 polymer ?
#
loop_
_entity_poly.entity_id
_entity_poly.type
_entity_poly.pdbx_seq_one_letter_code
_entity_poly.pdbx_strand_id
1 'polypeptide(L)'
;MLAAVADQPVTIDASGVTKLDSAGAVLLLEAAGASELRPPKNENAAATLERMRHALAAAPPPKPAPQPHWVSLIGATVLHSIAGLGRRVSFLGEVTLGSLAMLSHPWRMRRVEVLRHLAEAGTAAFGLCALLGLLFGVILAFQSSIPMRQYGAEIFIPNLVGIGLLRELGGLMAAIIMAGRSGSAYAAELATMKVNDEIDALATMGVDPLAWLVLPRILAAVLVMPVLALVVTLSGLVGMGFVMATLGYPPAAVLSQLRQYLQVGD
;
A
#
# COMPACT_ATOMS: atom_id res chain seq x y z
N MET A 1 -29.17 -13.47 -5.90
CA MET A 1 -29.80 -14.06 -7.11
C MET A 1 -31.33 -14.06 -7.02
N LEU A 2 -31.94 -12.95 -6.56
CA LEU A 2 -33.42 -12.75 -6.43
C LEU A 2 -33.86 -11.35 -6.94
N ALA A 3 -33.03 -10.68 -7.74
CA ALA A 3 -33.31 -9.33 -8.25
C ALA A 3 -33.84 -9.32 -9.71
N ALA A 4 -34.16 -10.49 -10.29
CA ALA A 4 -34.48 -10.64 -11.71
C ALA A 4 -35.92 -11.14 -12.00
N VAL A 5 -36.83 -11.10 -11.03
CA VAL A 5 -38.25 -11.53 -11.20
C VAL A 5 -39.22 -10.33 -11.06
N ALA A 6 -38.74 -9.12 -11.34
CA ALA A 6 -39.37 -7.87 -10.91
C ALA A 6 -40.58 -7.39 -11.73
N ASP A 7 -41.27 -8.23 -12.50
CA ASP A 7 -42.43 -7.75 -13.29
C ASP A 7 -43.58 -8.76 -13.49
N GLN A 8 -43.65 -9.79 -12.64
CA GLN A 8 -44.86 -10.60 -12.49
C GLN A 8 -45.41 -10.38 -11.09
N PRO A 9 -46.74 -10.25 -10.89
CA PRO A 9 -47.32 -10.13 -9.57
C PRO A 9 -47.04 -11.42 -8.79
N VAL A 10 -46.02 -11.38 -7.93
CA VAL A 10 -45.63 -12.51 -7.09
C VAL A 10 -46.58 -12.56 -5.89
N THR A 11 -47.55 -13.46 -5.92
CA THR A 11 -48.39 -13.72 -4.75
C THR A 11 -47.64 -14.61 -3.77
N ILE A 12 -47.41 -14.13 -2.54
CA ILE A 12 -46.84 -14.95 -1.47
C ILE A 12 -47.97 -15.67 -0.75
N ASP A 13 -48.00 -17.01 -0.83
CA ASP A 13 -49.02 -17.81 -0.17
C ASP A 13 -48.53 -18.35 1.18
N ALA A 14 -48.96 -17.71 2.28
CA ALA A 14 -48.65 -18.16 3.64
C ALA A 14 -49.73 -19.06 4.25
N SER A 15 -50.72 -19.52 3.47
CA SER A 15 -51.89 -20.26 3.98
C SER A 15 -51.52 -21.58 4.69
N GLY A 16 -50.39 -22.19 4.34
CA GLY A 16 -49.86 -23.41 4.95
C GLY A 16 -49.05 -23.21 6.24
N VAL A 17 -48.82 -21.95 6.67
CA VAL A 17 -48.02 -21.66 7.86
C VAL A 17 -48.83 -21.91 9.12
N THR A 18 -48.39 -22.90 9.90
CA THR A 18 -49.06 -23.33 11.15
C THR A 18 -48.55 -22.60 12.38
N LYS A 19 -47.30 -22.12 12.39
CA LYS A 19 -46.72 -21.30 13.46
C LYS A 19 -45.95 -20.15 12.84
N LEU A 20 -46.14 -18.94 13.38
CA LEU A 20 -45.46 -17.73 12.94
C LEU A 20 -45.06 -16.91 14.15
N ASP A 21 -43.77 -16.60 14.26
CA ASP A 21 -43.22 -15.70 15.26
C ASP A 21 -43.09 -14.26 14.70
N SER A 22 -42.66 -13.32 15.55
CA SER A 22 -42.53 -11.91 15.18
C SER A 22 -41.48 -11.70 14.08
N ALA A 23 -40.34 -12.38 14.16
CA ALA A 23 -39.27 -12.27 13.16
C ALA A 23 -39.71 -12.79 11.78
N GLY A 24 -40.37 -13.96 11.75
CA GLY A 24 -40.93 -14.53 10.52
C GLY A 24 -42.05 -13.67 9.94
N ALA A 25 -42.91 -13.08 10.78
CA ALA A 25 -43.96 -12.17 10.33
C ALA A 25 -43.39 -10.90 9.69
N VAL A 26 -42.35 -10.31 10.28
CA VAL A 26 -41.65 -9.14 9.70
C VAL A 26 -40.99 -9.51 8.36
N LEU A 27 -40.28 -10.64 8.31
CA LEU A 27 -39.65 -11.13 7.08
C LEU A 27 -40.66 -11.37 5.95
N LEU A 28 -41.83 -11.94 6.27
CA LEU A 28 -42.91 -12.17 5.28
C LEU A 28 -43.49 -10.84 4.77
N LEU A 29 -43.65 -9.85 5.64
CA LEU A 29 -44.15 -8.53 5.25
C LEU A 29 -43.12 -7.76 4.39
N GLU A 30 -41.83 -7.84 4.74
CA GLU A 30 -40.74 -7.27 3.94
C GLU A 30 -40.59 -7.95 2.58
N ALA A 31 -40.65 -9.29 2.55
CA ALA A 31 -40.56 -10.07 1.31
C ALA A 31 -41.79 -9.86 0.41
N ALA A 32 -42.98 -9.68 0.99
CA ALA A 32 -44.18 -9.36 0.23
C ALA A 32 -44.08 -7.97 -0.41
N GLY A 33 -43.54 -6.98 0.29
CA GLY A 33 -43.39 -5.62 -0.21
C GLY A 33 -44.73 -5.05 -0.69
N ALA A 34 -44.83 -4.72 -1.98
CA ALA A 34 -46.06 -4.26 -2.64
C ALA A 34 -46.92 -5.39 -3.24
N SER A 35 -46.50 -6.65 -3.09
CA SER A 35 -47.14 -7.82 -3.69
C SER A 35 -48.22 -8.42 -2.79
N GLU A 36 -49.14 -9.19 -3.38
CA GLU A 36 -50.28 -9.76 -2.65
C GLU A 36 -49.84 -10.90 -1.71
N LEU A 37 -50.08 -10.74 -0.41
CA LEU A 37 -49.77 -11.75 0.62
C LEU A 37 -51.06 -12.44 1.06
N ARG A 38 -51.20 -13.74 0.79
CA ARG A 38 -52.30 -14.55 1.35
C ARG A 38 -51.96 -14.93 2.80
N PRO A 39 -52.81 -14.59 3.78
CA PRO A 39 -52.52 -14.80 5.19
C PRO A 39 -52.57 -16.28 5.58
N PRO A 40 -51.88 -16.67 6.67
CA PRO A 40 -51.98 -18.00 7.24
C PRO A 40 -53.40 -18.33 7.71
N LYS A 41 -53.85 -19.58 7.50
CA LYS A 41 -55.18 -20.03 7.94
C LYS A 41 -55.30 -20.19 9.46
N ASN A 42 -54.18 -20.35 10.16
CA ASN A 42 -54.18 -20.47 11.62
C ASN A 42 -54.39 -19.08 12.26
N GLU A 43 -55.42 -18.95 13.11
CA GLU A 43 -55.76 -17.72 13.84
C GLU A 43 -54.57 -17.11 14.59
N ASN A 44 -53.75 -17.95 15.24
CA ASN A 44 -52.59 -17.47 16.00
C ASN A 44 -51.51 -16.87 15.10
N ALA A 45 -51.26 -17.49 13.95
CA ALA A 45 -50.29 -17.01 12.97
C ALA A 45 -50.80 -15.75 12.25
N ALA A 46 -52.10 -15.70 11.94
CA ALA A 46 -52.75 -14.54 11.32
C ALA A 46 -52.74 -13.33 12.26
N ALA A 47 -53.04 -13.55 13.55
CA ALA A 47 -53.00 -12.50 14.56
C ALA A 47 -51.57 -11.95 14.76
N THR A 48 -50.53 -12.79 14.71
CA THR A 48 -49.13 -12.33 14.78
C THR A 48 -48.74 -11.51 13.55
N LEU A 49 -49.14 -11.95 12.35
CA LEU A 49 -48.90 -11.21 11.11
C LEU A 49 -49.56 -9.83 11.13
N GLU A 50 -50.83 -9.76 11.55
CA GLU A 50 -51.58 -8.50 11.63
C GLU A 50 -51.00 -7.54 12.68
N ARG A 51 -50.62 -8.07 13.85
CA ARG A 51 -49.93 -7.28 14.88
C ARG A 51 -48.63 -6.68 14.38
N MET A 52 -47.81 -7.44 13.65
CA MET A 52 -46.56 -6.93 13.07
C MET A 52 -46.83 -5.95 11.94
N ARG A 53 -47.85 -6.17 11.11
CA ARG A 53 -48.27 -5.22 10.06
C ARG A 53 -48.65 -3.87 10.66
N HIS A 54 -49.48 -3.87 11.70
CA HIS A 54 -49.83 -2.64 12.41
C HIS A 54 -48.62 -2.01 13.11
N ALA A 55 -47.74 -2.81 13.73
CA ALA A 55 -46.55 -2.29 14.40
C ALA A 55 -45.55 -1.66 13.42
N LEU A 56 -45.38 -2.23 12.23
CA LEU A 56 -44.54 -1.67 11.16
C LEU A 56 -45.16 -0.43 10.52
N ALA A 57 -46.49 -0.41 10.32
CA ALA A 57 -47.20 0.76 9.80
C ALA A 57 -47.23 1.93 10.81
N ALA A 58 -47.27 1.63 12.11
CA ALA A 58 -47.22 2.60 13.20
C ALA A 58 -45.79 2.97 13.63
N ALA A 59 -44.77 2.32 13.07
CA ALA A 59 -43.38 2.63 13.38
C ALA A 59 -43.08 4.05 12.93
N PRO A 60 -42.64 4.96 13.84
CA PRO A 60 -42.22 6.28 13.42
C PRO A 60 -41.08 6.15 12.40
N PRO A 61 -41.01 7.01 11.37
CA PRO A 61 -39.92 6.97 10.42
C PRO A 61 -38.59 7.02 11.19
N PRO A 62 -37.58 6.23 10.78
CA PRO A 62 -36.29 6.23 11.46
C PRO A 62 -35.79 7.67 11.51
N LYS A 63 -35.46 8.15 12.73
CA LYS A 63 -34.91 9.49 12.91
C LYS A 63 -33.73 9.63 11.95
N PRO A 64 -33.65 10.69 11.12
CA PRO A 64 -32.52 10.87 10.23
C PRO A 64 -31.25 10.83 11.09
N ALA A 65 -30.32 9.95 10.70
CA ALA A 65 -29.05 9.84 11.41
C ALA A 65 -28.43 11.25 11.48
N PRO A 66 -27.92 11.68 12.66
CA PRO A 66 -27.29 12.98 12.76
C PRO A 66 -26.19 13.04 11.71
N GLN A 67 -26.24 14.04 10.84
CA GLN A 67 -25.21 14.24 9.84
C GLN A 67 -23.89 14.39 10.61
N PRO A 68 -22.91 13.52 10.36
CA PRO A 68 -21.72 13.53 11.16
C PRO A 68 -21.00 14.84 10.92
N HIS A 69 -20.83 15.62 11.98
CA HIS A 69 -20.02 16.82 11.95
C HIS A 69 -18.59 16.44 11.54
N TRP A 70 -17.87 17.32 10.83
CA TRP A 70 -16.49 17.03 10.41
C TRP A 70 -15.58 16.59 11.56
N VAL A 71 -15.84 17.11 12.77
CA VAL A 71 -15.17 16.68 14.01
C VAL A 71 -15.49 15.23 14.39
N SER A 72 -16.75 14.78 14.24
CA SER A 72 -17.12 13.39 14.56
C SER A 72 -16.62 12.40 13.50
N LEU A 73 -16.50 12.82 12.24
CA LEU A 73 -15.82 12.06 11.17
C LEU A 73 -14.34 11.81 11.49
N ILE A 74 -13.63 12.86 11.90
CA ILE A 74 -12.22 12.75 12.33
C ILE A 74 -12.13 11.86 13.58
N GLY A 75 -12.96 12.12 14.59
CA GLY A 75 -12.98 11.33 15.83
C GLY A 75 -13.24 9.84 15.57
N ALA A 76 -14.21 9.51 14.72
CA ALA A 76 -14.51 8.14 14.33
C ALA A 76 -13.34 7.50 13.57
N THR A 77 -12.72 8.22 12.62
CA THR A 77 -11.58 7.70 11.83
C THR A 77 -10.36 7.42 12.72
N VAL A 78 -10.08 8.31 13.66
CA VAL A 78 -8.98 8.16 14.62
C VAL A 78 -9.23 6.98 15.55
N LEU A 79 -10.43 6.88 16.14
CA LEU A 79 -10.78 5.77 17.04
C LEU A 79 -10.71 4.41 16.32
N HIS A 80 -11.20 4.31 15.07
CA HIS A 80 -11.07 3.11 14.26
C HIS A 80 -9.61 2.78 13.94
N SER A 81 -8.78 3.79 13.65
CA SER A 81 -7.36 3.60 13.37
C SER A 81 -6.59 3.11 14.60
N ILE A 82 -6.89 3.65 15.77
CA ILE A 82 -6.30 3.21 17.05
C ILE A 82 -6.76 1.79 17.38
N ALA A 83 -8.04 1.49 17.22
CA ALA A 83 -8.57 0.14 17.45
C ALA A 83 -7.90 -0.92 16.53
N GLY A 84 -7.51 -0.52 15.32
CA GLY A 84 -6.79 -1.38 14.38
C GLY A 84 -5.27 -1.45 14.58
N LEU A 85 -4.68 -0.61 15.43
CA LEU A 85 -3.23 -0.46 15.54
C LEU A 85 -2.55 -1.76 15.98
N GLY A 86 -3.12 -2.47 16.95
CA GLY A 86 -2.57 -3.74 17.43
C GLY A 86 -2.41 -4.79 16.33
N ARG A 87 -3.36 -4.87 15.39
CA ARG A 87 -3.30 -5.81 14.26
C ARG A 87 -2.19 -5.45 13.27
N ARG A 88 -2.01 -4.14 13.00
CA ARG A 88 -0.93 -3.64 12.13
C ARG A 88 0.44 -3.90 12.74
N VAL A 89 0.57 -3.69 14.06
CA VAL A 89 1.81 -3.98 14.81
C VAL A 89 2.09 -5.48 14.84
N SER A 90 1.08 -6.32 15.05
CA SER A 90 1.24 -7.79 14.98
C SER A 90 1.74 -8.23 13.61
N PHE A 91 1.11 -7.74 12.54
CA PHE A 91 1.54 -8.05 11.17
C PHE A 91 2.97 -7.59 10.89
N LEU A 92 3.34 -6.38 11.33
CA LEU A 92 4.71 -5.90 11.20
C LEU A 92 5.71 -6.77 11.99
N GLY A 93 5.31 -7.22 13.19
CA GLY A 93 6.07 -8.17 14.00
C GLY A 93 6.26 -9.50 13.31
N GLU A 94 5.21 -10.08 12.72
CA GLU A 94 5.25 -11.32 11.94
C GLU A 94 6.16 -11.17 10.70
N VAL A 95 6.04 -10.07 9.97
CA VAL A 95 6.93 -9.77 8.82
C VAL A 95 8.38 -9.67 9.25
N THR A 96 8.65 -8.98 10.36
CA THR A 96 10.01 -8.75 10.87
C THR A 96 10.64 -10.06 11.35
N LEU A 97 9.90 -10.81 12.18
CA LEU A 97 10.35 -12.11 12.67
C LEU A 97 10.49 -13.13 11.54
N GLY A 98 9.56 -13.15 10.58
CA GLY A 98 9.64 -13.97 9.38
C GLY A 98 10.86 -13.64 8.53
N SER A 99 11.16 -12.36 8.33
CA SER A 99 12.36 -11.90 7.61
C SER A 99 13.63 -12.33 8.33
N LEU A 100 13.69 -12.19 9.66
CA LEU A 100 14.85 -12.61 10.45
C LEU A 100 15.03 -14.13 10.48
N ALA A 101 13.94 -14.88 10.59
CA ALA A 101 13.94 -16.34 10.50
C ALA A 101 14.41 -16.82 9.12
N MET A 102 14.16 -16.05 8.06
CA MET A 102 14.67 -16.39 6.72
C MET A 102 16.18 -16.25 6.58
N LEU A 103 16.83 -15.32 7.29
CA LEU A 103 18.30 -15.26 7.32
C LEU A 103 18.90 -16.55 7.91
N SER A 104 18.22 -17.17 8.88
CA SER A 104 18.67 -18.43 9.49
C SER A 104 18.27 -19.67 8.69
N HIS A 105 17.17 -19.63 7.94
CA HIS A 105 16.64 -20.77 7.18
C HIS A 105 16.30 -20.42 5.71
N PRO A 106 17.32 -20.10 4.87
CA PRO A 106 17.11 -19.63 3.49
C PRO A 106 16.52 -20.69 2.55
N TRP A 107 16.53 -21.96 2.94
CA TRP A 107 15.98 -23.08 2.15
C TRP A 107 14.46 -23.09 2.06
N ARG A 108 13.76 -22.34 2.93
CA ARG A 108 12.30 -22.19 2.89
C ARG A 108 11.83 -21.24 1.78
N MET A 109 12.73 -20.53 1.10
CA MET A 109 12.40 -19.60 0.03
C MET A 109 12.52 -20.22 -1.36
N ARG A 110 11.56 -19.92 -2.23
CA ARG A 110 11.70 -20.15 -3.66
C ARG A 110 12.66 -19.12 -4.24
N ARG A 111 13.92 -19.51 -4.43
CA ARG A 111 14.98 -18.67 -5.01
C ARG A 111 14.57 -18.06 -6.36
N VAL A 112 13.78 -18.80 -7.15
CA VAL A 112 13.25 -18.33 -8.44
C VAL A 112 12.35 -17.10 -8.27
N GLU A 113 11.51 -17.06 -7.23
CA GLU A 113 10.63 -15.93 -6.93
C GLU A 113 11.43 -14.70 -6.50
N VAL A 114 12.45 -14.90 -5.67
CA VAL A 114 13.37 -13.83 -5.24
C VAL A 114 14.10 -13.24 -6.44
N LEU A 115 14.65 -14.07 -7.32
CA LEU A 115 15.36 -13.61 -8.52
C LEU A 115 14.43 -12.87 -9.48
N ARG A 116 13.18 -13.33 -9.65
CA ARG A 116 12.16 -12.63 -10.43
C ARG A 116 11.92 -11.23 -9.90
N HIS A 117 11.65 -11.10 -8.60
CA HIS A 117 11.41 -9.80 -7.97
C HIS A 117 12.65 -8.92 -7.93
N LEU A 118 13.86 -9.51 -7.81
CA LEU A 118 15.12 -8.78 -7.87
C LEU A 118 15.33 -8.15 -9.26
N ALA A 119 15.16 -8.95 -10.32
CA ALA A 119 15.25 -8.47 -11.69
C ALA A 119 14.20 -7.40 -11.95
N GLU A 120 12.95 -7.67 -11.57
CA GLU A 120 11.85 -6.74 -11.75
C GLU A 120 12.11 -5.43 -11.02
N ALA A 121 12.46 -5.43 -9.72
CA ALA A 121 12.72 -4.22 -8.93
C ALA A 121 13.97 -3.45 -9.37
N GLY A 122 14.99 -4.16 -9.86
CA GLY A 122 16.20 -3.55 -10.38
C GLY A 122 15.95 -2.79 -11.67
N THR A 123 15.51 -3.47 -12.73
CA THR A 123 15.33 -2.87 -14.07
C THR A 123 14.32 -1.73 -14.06
N ALA A 124 13.26 -1.94 -13.30
CA ALA A 124 12.24 -1.01 -12.90
C ALA A 124 12.67 0.38 -12.47
N ALA A 125 13.58 0.42 -11.50
CA ALA A 125 13.95 1.63 -10.77
C ALA A 125 15.26 2.19 -11.30
N PHE A 126 16.07 1.37 -12.00
CA PHE A 126 17.38 1.75 -12.53
C PHE A 126 17.34 3.05 -13.33
N GLY A 127 16.46 3.14 -14.34
CA GLY A 127 16.37 4.34 -15.19
C GLY A 127 15.95 5.60 -14.42
N LEU A 128 15.01 5.44 -13.48
CA LEU A 128 14.55 6.55 -12.63
C LEU A 128 15.64 7.01 -11.67
N CYS A 129 16.34 6.08 -11.02
CA CYS A 129 17.48 6.36 -10.15
C CYS A 129 18.64 7.05 -10.88
N ALA A 130 18.98 6.58 -12.08
CA ALA A 130 20.05 7.17 -12.88
C ALA A 130 19.71 8.61 -13.32
N LEU A 131 18.49 8.81 -13.83
CA LEU A 131 18.03 10.13 -14.26
C LEU A 131 17.97 11.12 -13.10
N LEU A 132 17.33 10.73 -11.99
CA LEU A 132 17.21 11.59 -10.82
C LEU A 132 18.56 11.84 -10.16
N GLY A 133 19.40 10.82 -10.02
CA GLY A 133 20.77 10.98 -9.51
C GLY A 133 21.55 12.01 -10.31
N LEU A 134 21.54 11.90 -11.64
CA LEU A 134 22.19 12.86 -12.53
C LEU A 134 21.65 14.28 -12.35
N LEU A 135 20.33 14.44 -12.31
CA LEU A 135 19.71 15.75 -12.14
C LEU A 135 20.05 16.37 -10.78
N PHE A 136 20.05 15.58 -9.70
CA PHE A 136 20.44 16.04 -8.38
C PHE A 136 21.91 16.46 -8.33
N GLY A 137 22.80 15.70 -8.98
CA GLY A 137 24.21 16.08 -9.11
C GLY A 137 24.40 17.44 -9.78
N VAL A 138 23.67 17.69 -10.86
CA VAL A 138 23.66 19.00 -11.56
C VAL A 138 23.13 20.10 -10.64
N ILE A 139 21.97 19.89 -10.01
CA ILE A 139 21.31 20.88 -9.15
C ILE A 139 22.23 21.25 -7.97
N LEU A 140 22.81 20.27 -7.29
CA LEU A 140 23.67 20.51 -6.13
C LEU A 140 24.95 21.22 -6.52
N ALA A 141 25.60 20.84 -7.63
CA ALA A 141 26.80 21.51 -8.10
C ALA A 141 26.51 22.97 -8.50
N PHE A 142 25.41 23.21 -9.21
CA PHE A 142 25.02 24.56 -9.61
C PHE A 142 24.61 25.43 -8.42
N GLN A 143 23.84 24.88 -7.47
CA GLN A 143 23.44 25.60 -6.25
C GLN A 143 24.65 25.91 -5.37
N SER A 144 25.65 25.02 -5.32
CA SER A 144 26.87 25.20 -4.54
C SER A 144 27.87 26.17 -5.19
N SER A 145 27.80 26.38 -6.52
CA SER A 145 28.75 27.26 -7.20
C SER A 145 28.58 28.71 -6.79
N ILE A 146 27.34 29.19 -6.62
CA ILE A 146 27.05 30.58 -6.25
C ILE A 146 27.77 30.98 -4.94
N PRO A 147 27.59 30.29 -3.81
CA PRO A 147 28.30 30.64 -2.58
C PRO A 147 29.81 30.37 -2.69
N MET A 148 30.25 29.27 -3.32
CA MET A 148 31.69 28.97 -3.42
C MET A 148 32.45 30.00 -4.26
N ARG A 149 31.83 30.55 -5.30
CA ARG A 149 32.41 31.61 -6.14
C ARG A 149 32.69 32.88 -5.35
N GLN A 150 31.82 33.23 -4.40
CA GLN A 150 32.01 34.40 -3.54
C GLN A 150 33.27 34.27 -2.65
N TYR A 151 33.64 33.04 -2.31
CA TYR A 151 34.85 32.74 -1.53
C TYR A 151 36.05 32.31 -2.38
N GLY A 152 35.93 32.30 -3.71
CA GLY A 152 36.98 31.80 -4.62
C GLY A 152 37.27 30.30 -4.46
N ALA A 153 36.30 29.54 -3.93
CA ALA A 153 36.46 28.17 -3.44
C ALA A 153 35.70 27.14 -4.32
N GLU A 154 35.42 27.44 -5.58
CA GLU A 154 34.65 26.57 -6.50
C GLU A 154 35.28 25.18 -6.69
N ILE A 155 36.60 25.06 -6.54
CA ILE A 155 37.31 23.77 -6.60
C ILE A 155 36.88 22.78 -5.51
N PHE A 156 36.23 23.24 -4.43
CA PHE A 156 35.74 22.39 -3.34
C PHE A 156 34.29 21.90 -3.53
N ILE A 157 33.60 22.32 -4.60
CA ILE A 157 32.26 21.83 -4.94
C ILE A 157 32.22 20.28 -5.03
N PRO A 158 33.18 19.60 -5.67
CA PRO A 158 33.19 18.13 -5.71
C PRO A 158 33.21 17.48 -4.34
N ASN A 159 33.87 18.10 -3.35
CA ASN A 159 33.94 17.55 -1.99
C ASN A 159 32.58 17.67 -1.30
N LEU A 160 31.94 18.83 -1.41
CA LEU A 160 30.62 19.06 -0.83
C LEU A 160 29.57 18.13 -1.44
N VAL A 161 29.50 18.09 -2.77
CA VAL A 161 28.49 17.30 -3.49
C VAL A 161 28.80 15.81 -3.39
N GLY A 162 30.08 15.41 -3.51
CA GLY A 162 30.49 14.02 -3.42
C GLY A 162 30.20 13.40 -2.07
N ILE A 163 30.62 14.05 -0.97
CA ILE A 163 30.35 13.58 0.39
C ILE A 163 28.84 13.56 0.66
N GLY A 164 28.11 14.60 0.25
CA GLY A 164 26.66 14.67 0.43
C GLY A 164 25.90 13.57 -0.31
N LEU A 165 26.33 13.22 -1.53
CA LEU A 165 25.74 12.12 -2.29
C LEU A 165 26.09 10.75 -1.70
N LEU A 166 27.33 10.51 -1.29
CA LEU A 166 27.77 9.22 -0.78
C LEU A 166 27.18 8.89 0.59
N ARG A 167 27.25 9.82 1.55
CA ARG A 167 26.86 9.56 2.94
C ARG A 167 25.37 9.65 3.21
N GLU A 168 24.68 10.57 2.54
CA GLU A 168 23.31 10.94 2.92
C GLU A 168 22.34 10.71 1.75
N LEU A 169 22.53 11.46 0.67
CA LEU A 169 21.50 11.65 -0.35
C LEU A 169 21.35 10.45 -1.27
N GLY A 170 22.43 9.74 -1.63
CA GLY A 170 22.39 8.62 -2.56
C GLY A 170 21.51 7.48 -2.04
N GLY A 171 21.75 7.07 -0.79
CA GLY A 171 20.94 6.06 -0.10
C GLY A 171 19.50 6.53 0.15
N LEU A 172 19.31 7.76 0.64
CA LEU A 172 17.99 8.34 0.90
C LEU A 172 17.13 8.38 -0.37
N MET A 173 17.71 8.85 -1.48
CA MET A 173 17.02 8.95 -2.76
C MET A 173 16.65 7.58 -3.31
N ALA A 174 17.58 6.63 -3.32
CA ALA A 174 17.29 5.27 -3.73
C ALA A 174 16.16 4.65 -2.89
N ALA A 175 16.16 4.91 -1.57
CA ALA A 175 15.11 4.44 -0.67
C ALA A 175 13.73 5.02 -0.99
N ILE A 176 13.64 6.34 -1.18
CA ILE A 176 12.37 7.02 -1.53
C ILE A 176 11.86 6.55 -2.88
N ILE A 177 12.75 6.45 -3.88
CA ILE A 177 12.39 5.99 -5.23
C ILE A 177 11.88 4.55 -5.20
N MET A 178 12.57 3.66 -4.48
CA MET A 178 12.17 2.27 -4.37
C MET A 178 10.83 2.11 -3.63
N ALA A 179 10.64 2.86 -2.54
CA ALA A 179 9.39 2.87 -1.77
C ALA A 179 8.21 3.36 -2.63
N GLY A 180 8.41 4.39 -3.44
CA GLY A 180 7.39 4.87 -4.37
C GLY A 180 7.09 3.88 -5.49
N ARG A 181 8.08 3.55 -6.31
CA ARG A 181 7.87 2.80 -7.55
C ARG A 181 7.58 1.32 -7.29
N SER A 182 8.49 0.62 -6.62
CA SER A 182 8.31 -0.83 -6.38
C SER A 182 7.37 -1.08 -5.21
N GLY A 183 7.38 -0.24 -4.18
CA GLY A 183 6.42 -0.35 -3.08
C GLY A 183 4.97 -0.21 -3.55
N SER A 184 4.65 0.78 -4.39
CA SER A 184 3.29 0.90 -4.97
C SER A 184 2.95 -0.25 -5.92
N ALA A 185 3.91 -0.72 -6.74
CA ALA A 185 3.68 -1.86 -7.62
C ALA A 185 3.37 -3.14 -6.83
N TYR A 186 4.14 -3.44 -5.78
CA TYR A 186 3.89 -4.59 -4.90
C TYR A 186 2.59 -4.45 -4.11
N ALA A 187 2.26 -3.25 -3.65
CA ALA A 187 0.98 -3.00 -2.99
C ALA A 187 -0.20 -3.24 -3.95
N ALA A 188 -0.11 -2.79 -5.20
CA ALA A 188 -1.14 -3.01 -6.22
C ALA A 188 -1.26 -4.49 -6.61
N GLU A 189 -0.14 -5.20 -6.73
CA GLU A 189 -0.10 -6.64 -7.00
C GLU A 189 -0.78 -7.42 -5.87
N LEU A 190 -0.40 -7.17 -4.61
CA LEU A 190 -1.01 -7.81 -3.44
C LEU A 190 -2.48 -7.45 -3.28
N ALA A 191 -2.87 -6.22 -3.57
CA ALA A 191 -4.28 -5.80 -3.54
C ALA A 191 -5.11 -6.55 -4.58
N THR A 192 -4.58 -6.70 -5.81
CA THR A 192 -5.24 -7.46 -6.88
C THR A 192 -5.39 -8.93 -6.50
N MET A 193 -4.32 -9.55 -5.97
CA MET A 193 -4.37 -10.92 -5.46
C MET A 193 -5.37 -11.09 -4.33
N LYS A 194 -5.55 -10.07 -3.47
CA LYS A 194 -6.55 -10.12 -2.39
C LYS A 194 -7.98 -10.00 -2.93
N VAL A 195 -8.22 -9.14 -3.93
CA VAL A 195 -9.55 -8.96 -4.54
C VAL A 195 -9.96 -10.20 -5.34
N ASN A 196 -8.99 -10.92 -5.92
CA ASN A 196 -9.22 -12.18 -6.64
C ASN A 196 -9.23 -13.42 -5.73
N ASP A 197 -9.23 -13.25 -4.40
CA ASP A 197 -9.17 -14.34 -3.41
C ASP A 197 -7.96 -15.29 -3.55
N GLU A 198 -6.90 -14.92 -4.28
CA GLU A 198 -5.70 -15.74 -4.48
C GLU A 198 -4.93 -15.94 -3.16
N ILE A 199 -4.89 -14.91 -2.31
CA ILE A 199 -4.25 -14.97 -0.99
C ILE A 199 -4.98 -15.96 -0.08
N ASP A 200 -6.31 -15.96 -0.09
CA ASP A 200 -7.13 -16.84 0.74
C ASP A 200 -7.07 -18.27 0.20
N ALA A 201 -7.05 -18.45 -1.12
CA ALA A 201 -6.82 -19.74 -1.76
C ALA A 201 -5.50 -20.37 -1.29
N LEU A 202 -4.39 -19.62 -1.30
CA LEU A 202 -3.10 -20.11 -0.78
C LEU A 202 -3.18 -20.54 0.68
N ALA A 203 -3.83 -19.75 1.53
CA ALA A 203 -4.02 -20.09 2.94
C ALA A 203 -4.83 -21.40 3.11
N THR A 204 -5.87 -21.63 2.30
CA THR A 204 -6.65 -22.88 2.33
C THR A 204 -5.88 -24.10 1.83
N MET A 205 -4.88 -23.90 0.95
CA MET A 205 -3.95 -24.96 0.51
C MET A 205 -2.87 -25.29 1.57
N GLY A 206 -2.92 -24.67 2.75
CA GLY A 206 -1.93 -24.87 3.81
C GLY A 206 -0.59 -24.19 3.53
N VAL A 207 -0.56 -23.25 2.59
CA VAL A 207 0.63 -22.48 2.23
C VAL A 207 0.60 -21.15 2.98
N ASP A 208 1.65 -20.85 3.75
CA ASP A 208 1.79 -19.56 4.44
C ASP A 208 1.93 -18.41 3.43
N PRO A 209 0.93 -17.51 3.30
CA PRO A 209 0.99 -16.42 2.33
C PRO A 209 2.09 -15.42 2.65
N LEU A 210 2.44 -15.24 3.92
CA LEU A 210 3.49 -14.31 4.33
C LEU A 210 4.85 -14.74 3.75
N ALA A 211 5.20 -16.02 3.96
CA ALA A 211 6.45 -16.59 3.46
C ALA A 211 6.52 -16.67 1.94
N TRP A 212 5.38 -16.86 1.27
CA TRP A 212 5.32 -17.00 -0.18
C TRP A 212 5.24 -15.69 -0.95
N LEU A 213 4.53 -14.69 -0.42
CA LEU A 213 4.29 -13.44 -1.13
C LEU A 213 5.18 -12.31 -0.60
N VAL A 214 5.16 -12.07 0.71
CA VAL A 214 5.72 -10.84 1.27
C VAL A 214 7.24 -10.93 1.39
N LEU A 215 7.74 -12.03 1.95
CA LEU A 215 9.16 -12.15 2.28
C LEU A 215 10.11 -12.17 1.06
N PRO A 216 9.79 -12.83 -0.08
CA PRO A 216 10.64 -12.75 -1.28
C PRO A 216 10.75 -11.34 -1.84
N ARG A 217 9.67 -10.55 -1.79
CA ARG A 217 9.66 -9.14 -2.23
C ARG A 217 10.50 -8.26 -1.32
N ILE A 218 10.42 -8.45 0.00
CA ILE A 218 11.26 -7.74 0.98
C ILE A 218 12.74 -8.04 0.74
N LEU A 219 13.09 -9.33 0.60
CA LEU A 219 14.48 -9.72 0.37
C LEU A 219 15.01 -9.15 -0.96
N ALA A 220 14.21 -9.23 -2.03
CA ALA A 220 14.56 -8.63 -3.31
C ALA A 220 14.80 -7.12 -3.17
N ALA A 221 13.90 -6.39 -2.51
CA ALA A 221 14.05 -4.96 -2.28
C ALA A 221 15.34 -4.64 -1.50
N VAL A 222 15.60 -5.34 -0.40
CA VAL A 222 16.82 -5.15 0.42
C VAL A 222 18.09 -5.39 -0.40
N LEU A 223 18.11 -6.41 -1.26
CA LEU A 223 19.26 -6.72 -2.11
C LEU A 223 19.44 -5.72 -3.26
N VAL A 224 18.36 -5.18 -3.81
CA VAL A 224 18.40 -4.16 -4.88
C VAL A 224 18.81 -2.78 -4.35
N MET A 225 18.39 -2.41 -3.14
CA MET A 225 18.65 -1.08 -2.55
C MET A 225 20.10 -0.58 -2.66
N PRO A 226 21.14 -1.34 -2.23
CA PRO A 226 22.53 -0.85 -2.31
C PRO A 226 22.98 -0.63 -3.75
N VAL A 227 22.51 -1.46 -4.69
CA VAL A 227 22.81 -1.31 -6.11
C VAL A 227 22.18 -0.03 -6.65
N LEU A 228 20.92 0.27 -6.29
CA LEU A 228 20.26 1.51 -6.70
C LEU A 228 20.90 2.74 -6.07
N ALA A 229 21.30 2.69 -4.80
CA ALA A 229 22.02 3.77 -4.15
C ALA A 229 23.31 4.09 -4.89
N LEU A 230 24.08 3.06 -5.26
CA LEU A 230 25.29 3.23 -6.07
C LEU A 230 24.97 3.89 -7.42
N VAL A 231 23.90 3.47 -8.11
CA VAL A 231 23.49 4.07 -9.39
C VAL A 231 23.13 5.54 -9.23
N VAL A 232 22.37 5.91 -8.19
CA VAL A 232 22.04 7.31 -7.89
C VAL A 232 23.32 8.11 -7.68
N THR A 233 24.22 7.63 -6.82
CA THR A 233 25.48 8.31 -6.48
C THR A 233 26.38 8.48 -7.68
N LEU A 234 26.63 7.42 -8.46
CA LEU A 234 27.47 7.48 -9.65
C LEU A 234 26.88 8.44 -10.69
N SER A 235 25.57 8.39 -10.92
CA SER A 235 24.90 9.30 -11.86
C SER A 235 24.99 10.75 -11.38
N GLY A 236 24.86 10.99 -10.07
CA GLY A 236 25.02 12.31 -9.47
C GLY A 236 26.45 12.85 -9.55
N LEU A 237 27.46 12.00 -9.39
CA LEU A 237 28.85 12.41 -9.63
C LEU A 237 29.08 12.82 -11.08
N VAL A 238 28.47 12.11 -12.05
CA VAL A 238 28.52 12.48 -13.47
C VAL A 238 27.82 13.82 -13.71
N GLY A 239 26.64 14.04 -13.12
CA GLY A 239 25.92 15.32 -13.22
C GLY A 239 26.70 16.50 -12.63
N MET A 240 27.35 16.31 -11.49
CA MET A 240 28.22 17.32 -10.88
C MET A 240 29.47 17.57 -11.73
N GLY A 241 30.10 16.52 -12.26
CA GLY A 241 31.24 16.64 -13.17
C GLY A 241 30.91 17.44 -14.43
N PHE A 242 29.69 17.28 -14.97
CA PHE A 242 29.20 18.09 -16.08
C PHE A 242 29.19 19.59 -15.73
N VAL A 243 28.63 19.97 -14.57
CA VAL A 243 28.62 21.37 -14.14
C VAL A 243 30.04 21.90 -13.92
N MET A 244 30.92 21.14 -13.26
CA MET A 244 32.32 21.55 -13.07
C MET A 244 33.05 21.79 -14.39
N ALA A 245 32.79 20.97 -15.41
CA ALA A 245 33.33 21.19 -16.75
C ALA A 245 32.83 22.50 -17.36
N THR A 246 31.55 22.85 -17.18
CA THR A 246 31.00 24.14 -17.65
C THR A 246 31.59 25.35 -16.91
N LEU A 247 32.06 25.17 -15.67
CA LEU A 247 32.77 26.20 -14.90
C LEU A 247 34.26 26.31 -15.27
N GLY A 248 34.76 25.47 -16.19
CA GLY A 248 36.14 25.51 -16.67
C GLY A 248 37.12 24.64 -15.88
N TYR A 249 36.63 23.78 -14.97
CA TYR A 249 37.48 22.87 -14.22
C TYR A 249 37.66 21.53 -14.96
N PRO A 250 38.90 21.06 -15.19
CA PRO A 250 39.13 19.80 -15.89
C PRO A 250 38.67 18.60 -15.05
N PRO A 251 38.16 17.51 -15.67
CA PRO A 251 37.71 16.32 -14.95
C PRO A 251 38.77 15.70 -14.03
N ALA A 252 40.04 15.82 -14.42
CA ALA A 252 41.17 15.36 -13.60
C ALA A 252 41.25 16.08 -12.24
N ALA A 253 40.96 17.38 -12.20
CA ALA A 253 40.95 18.16 -10.96
C ALA A 253 39.76 17.79 -10.06
N VAL A 254 38.60 17.53 -10.65
CA VAL A 254 37.41 17.03 -9.94
C VAL A 254 37.71 15.66 -9.31
N LEU A 255 38.32 14.75 -10.08
CA LEU A 255 38.65 13.41 -9.59
C LEU A 255 39.73 13.43 -8.50
N SER A 256 40.71 14.33 -8.60
CA SER A 256 41.71 14.49 -7.53
C SER A 256 41.10 15.00 -6.24
N GLN A 257 40.16 15.96 -6.32
CA GLN A 257 39.43 16.45 -5.14
C GLN A 257 38.60 15.34 -4.48
N LEU A 258 37.82 14.61 -5.28
CA LEU A 258 37.05 13.47 -4.80
C LEU A 258 37.95 12.42 -4.11
N ARG A 259 39.07 12.04 -4.72
CA ARG A 259 40.02 11.08 -4.11
C ARG A 259 40.66 11.57 -2.82
N GLN A 260 40.89 12.87 -2.70
CA GLN A 260 41.56 13.43 -1.53
C GLN A 260 40.62 13.47 -0.32
N TYR A 261 39.31 13.66 -0.54
CA TYR A 261 38.34 13.87 0.54
C TYR A 261 37.40 12.69 0.79
N LEU A 262 37.24 11.76 -0.17
CA LEU A 262 36.47 10.54 0.03
C LEU A 262 37.32 9.44 0.66
N GLN A 263 36.83 8.88 1.75
CA GLN A 263 37.44 7.74 2.43
C GLN A 263 36.63 6.46 2.19
N VAL A 264 37.23 5.30 2.44
CA VAL A 264 36.57 3.98 2.27
C VAL A 264 35.39 3.78 3.24
N GLY A 265 35.26 4.63 4.26
CA GLY A 265 34.15 4.59 5.22
C GLY A 265 32.93 5.44 4.85
N ASP A 266 32.93 6.09 3.69
CA ASP A 266 31.87 6.97 3.18
C ASP A 266 30.94 6.26 2.20
#